data_AF-A0A1G6M607-F1
#
_entry.id   AF-A0A1G6M607-F1
#
_cell.length_a   1.000
_cell.length_b   1.000
_cell.length_c   1.000
_cell.angle_alpha   90.00
_cell.angle_beta   90.00
_cell.angle_gamma   90.00
#
_symmetry.space_group_name_H-M   'P 1'
#
loop_
_entity.id
_entity.type
_entity.pdbx_description
1 polymer ?
#
loop_
_entity_poly.entity_id
_entity_poly.type
_entity_poly.pdbx_seq_one_letter_code
_entity_poly.pdbx_strand_id
1 'polypeptide(L)' 'MSRDKAVVSLFGNAKLIYNEVVLSGAKIVYNKKKNSVMVNKATMTTGNNEVIKADSLFFNLNTEKARLYGTGFNH' A
#
# COMPACT_ATOMS: atom_id res chain seq x y z
N MET A 1 -13.13 -20.29 -17.43
CA MET A 1 -12.92 -19.19 -16.46
C MET A 1 -11.44 -18.82 -16.48
N SER A 2 -11.11 -17.60 -16.91
CA SER A 2 -9.73 -17.11 -16.99
C SER A 2 -9.08 -17.14 -15.60
N ARG A 3 -7.90 -17.75 -15.49
CA ARG A 3 -7.05 -17.71 -14.29
C ARG A 3 -6.32 -16.37 -14.20
N ASP A 4 -7.04 -15.26 -14.45
CA ASP A 4 -6.50 -13.92 -14.26
C ASP A 4 -5.97 -13.84 -12.84
N LYS A 5 -4.65 -13.67 -12.73
CA LYS A 5 -3.94 -13.58 -11.46
C LYS A 5 -4.45 -12.32 -10.76
N ALA A 6 -5.49 -12.51 -9.96
CA ALA A 6 -6.17 -11.43 -9.24
C ALA A 6 -5.28 -10.78 -8.18
N VAL A 7 -4.11 -11.35 -7.92
CA VAL A 7 -3.16 -10.89 -6.91
C VAL A 7 -1.78 -10.78 -7.54
N VAL A 8 -1.19 -9.59 -7.43
CA VAL A 8 0.19 -9.28 -7.81
C VAL A 8 0.97 -9.03 -6.53
N SER A 9 2.16 -9.63 -6.39
CA SER A 9 3.05 -9.39 -5.25
C SER A 9 4.38 -8.85 -5.74
N LEU A 10 4.81 -7.73 -5.17
CA LEU A 10 6.07 -7.05 -5.43
C LEU A 10 6.93 -7.15 -4.16
N PHE A 11 8.22 -7.43 -4.31
CA PHE A 11 9.16 -7.63 -3.21
C PHE A 11 10.43 -6.81 -3.45
N GLY A 12 11.10 -6.41 -2.36
CA GLY A 12 12.39 -5.72 -2.42
C GLY A 12 12.23 -4.24 -2.77
N ASN A 13 12.09 -3.39 -1.74
CA ASN A 13 11.87 -1.94 -1.88
C ASN A 13 10.83 -1.59 -2.96
N ALA A 14 9.72 -2.35 -2.94
CA ALA A 14 8.64 -2.22 -3.90
C ALA A 14 8.01 -0.83 -3.80
N LYS A 15 7.63 -0.27 -4.96
CA LYS A 15 6.96 1.02 -5.08
C LYS A 15 5.71 0.86 -5.94
N LEU A 16 4.61 1.44 -5.49
CA LEU A 16 3.35 1.55 -6.21
C LEU A 16 2.94 3.02 -6.23
N ILE A 17 2.61 3.53 -7.41
CA ILE A 17 2.16 4.91 -7.61
C ILE A 17 0.73 4.83 -8.09
N TYR A 18 -0.17 5.56 -7.42
CA TYR A 18 -1.57 5.64 -7.77
C TYR A 18 -2.06 7.07 -7.52
N ASN A 19 -2.47 7.76 -8.59
CA ASN A 19 -2.72 9.20 -8.58
C ASN A 19 -1.51 9.96 -7.97
N GLU A 20 -1.74 10.80 -6.98
CA GLU A 20 -0.72 11.55 -6.25
C GLU A 20 -0.18 10.81 -5.02
N VAL A 21 -0.61 9.56 -4.80
CA VAL A 21 -0.16 8.73 -3.67
C VAL A 21 0.94 7.78 -4.11
N VAL A 22 2.03 7.79 -3.35
CA VAL A 22 3.14 6.86 -3.49
C VAL A 22 3.17 5.92 -2.30
N LEU A 23 3.03 4.61 -2.56
CA LEU A 23 3.19 3.56 -1.56
C LEU A 23 4.53 2.86 -1.79
N SER A 24 5.31 2.68 -0.73
CA SER A 24 6.57 1.94 -0.78
C SER A 24 6.77 1.05 0.43
N GLY A 25 7.51 -0.04 0.27
CA GLY A 25 7.81 -0.94 1.38
C GLY A 25 8.57 -2.19 0.97
N ALA A 26 8.78 -3.09 1.93
CA ALA A 26 9.50 -4.34 1.67
C ALA A 26 8.71 -5.31 0.79
N LYS A 27 7.38 -5.25 0.89
CA LYS A 27 6.43 -6.07 0.13
C LYS A 27 5.17 -5.28 -0.16
N ILE A 28 4.68 -5.36 -1.39
CA ILE A 28 3.37 -4.83 -1.80
C ILE A 28 2.54 -5.96 -2.40
N VAL A 29 1.32 -6.14 -1.93
CA VAL A 29 0.34 -7.09 -2.47
C VAL A 29 -0.84 -6.31 -3.00
N TYR A 30 -0.98 -6.29 -4.32
CA TYR A 30 -2.13 -5.71 -5.01
C TYR A 30 -3.15 -6.79 -5.33
N ASN A 31 -4.39 -6.61 -4.88
CA ASN A 31 -5.52 -7.45 -5.23
C ASN A 31 -6.45 -6.72 -6.21
N LYS A 32 -6.40 -7.08 -7.49
CA LYS A 32 -7.21 -6.49 -8.55
C LYS A 32 -8.71 -6.72 -8.35
N LYS A 33 -9.11 -7.86 -7.81
CA LYS A 33 -10.54 -8.17 -7.57
C LYS A 33 -11.15 -7.34 -6.45
N LYS A 34 -10.38 -7.09 -5.39
CA LYS A 34 -10.81 -6.27 -4.23
C LYS A 34 -10.46 -4.80 -4.38
N ASN A 35 -9.74 -4.44 -5.44
CA ASN A 35 -9.12 -3.15 -5.67
C ASN A 35 -8.43 -2.60 -4.41
N SER A 36 -7.57 -3.42 -3.81
CA SER A 36 -6.90 -3.08 -2.56
C SER A 36 -5.42 -3.41 -2.61
N VAL A 37 -4.64 -2.67 -1.84
CA VAL A 37 -3.19 -2.82 -1.70
C VAL A 37 -2.85 -3.07 -0.24
N MET A 38 -1.96 -4.02 0.02
CA MET A 38 -1.36 -4.23 1.33
C MET A 38 0.15 -4.01 1.21
N VAL A 39 0.72 -3.23 2.11
CA VAL A 39 2.13 -2.87 2.10
C VAL A 39 2.74 -3.24 3.45
N ASN A 40 3.88 -3.93 3.46
CA ASN A 40 4.64 -4.21 4.68
C ASN A 40 5.87 -3.30 4.77
N LYS A 41 6.25 -2.90 5.99
CA LYS A 41 7.23 -1.83 6.25
C LYS A 41 6.90 -0.60 5.40
N ALA A 42 5.66 -0.14 5.55
CA ALA A 42 5.02 0.78 4.64
C ALA A 42 5.49 2.21 4.86
N THR A 43 5.76 2.90 3.76
CA THR A 43 5.86 4.36 3.70
C THR A 43 4.90 4.84 2.63
N MET A 44 3.97 5.72 3.01
CA MET A 44 3.05 6.40 2.12
C MET A 44 3.46 7.86 2.01
N THR A 45 3.53 8.37 0.79
CA THR A 45 3.69 9.79 0.50
C THR A 45 2.46 10.27 -0.24
N THR A 46 1.80 11.31 0.28
CA THR A 46 0.63 11.95 -0.33
C THR A 46 1.05 13.04 -1.31
N GLY A 47 0.11 13.56 -2.11
CA GLY A 47 0.37 14.61 -3.11
C GLY A 47 0.88 15.93 -2.51
N ASN A 48 0.56 16.21 -1.25
CA ASN A 48 1.09 17.36 -0.49
C ASN A 48 2.42 17.07 0.22
N ASN A 49 3.14 16.01 -0.17
CA ASN A 49 4.43 15.57 0.40
C ASN A 49 4.38 15.13 1.88
N GLU A 50 3.21 14.86 2.47
CA GLU A 50 3.18 14.26 3.81
C GLU A 50 3.67 12.81 3.75
N VAL A 51 4.51 12.44 4.73
CA VAL A 51 5.10 11.10 4.81
C VAL A 51 4.57 10.37 6.02
N ILE A 52 3.91 9.24 5.76
CA ILE A 52 3.30 8.38 6.77
C ILE A 52 4.04 7.05 6.79
N LYS A 53 4.49 6.60 7.97
CA LYS A 53 5.19 5.32 8.15
C LYS A 53 4.37 4.39 9.05
N ALA A 54 4.37 3.11 8.72
CA ALA A 54 3.69 2.07 9.50
C ALA A 54 4.34 0.68 9.26
N ASP A 55 4.19 -0.23 10.21
CA ASP A 55 4.63 -1.63 10.01
C ASP A 55 3.86 -2.30 8.87
N SER A 56 2.58 -1.98 8.74
CA SER A 56 1.74 -2.41 7.62
C SER A 56 0.71 -1.34 7.28
N LEU A 57 0.39 -1.23 5.99
CA LEU A 57 -0.61 -0.32 5.47
C LEU A 57 -1.55 -1.08 4.54
N PHE A 58 -2.85 -0.94 4.79
CA PHE A 58 -3.89 -1.36 3.87
C PHE A 58 -4.48 -0.14 3.18
N PHE A 59 -4.52 -0.15 1.85
CA PHE A 59 -5.09 0.91 1.03
C PHE A 59 -6.24 0.36 0.18
N ASN A 60 -7.41 0.98 0.28
CA ASN A 60 -8.53 0.67 -0.60
C ASN A 60 -8.56 1.68 -1.75
N LEU A 61 -8.32 1.22 -2.98
CA LEU A 61 -8.24 2.08 -4.16
C LEU A 61 -9.61 2.62 -4.60
N ASN A 62 -10.71 2.00 -4.17
CA ASN A 62 -12.07 2.48 -4.49
C ASN A 62 -12.48 3.66 -3.62
N THR A 63 -12.07 3.67 -2.35
CA THR A 63 -12.48 4.70 -1.37
C THR A 63 -11.36 5.65 -0.99
N GLU A 64 -10.14 5.38 -1.47
CA GLU A 64 -8.90 6.11 -1.15
C GLU A 64 -8.60 6.15 0.36
N LYS A 65 -9.18 5.22 1.13
CA LYS A 65 -8.97 5.12 2.57
C LYS A 65 -7.79 4.21 2.89
N ALA A 66 -6.86 4.75 3.68
CA ALA A 66 -5.75 4.00 4.27
C ALA A 66 -6.11 3.54 5.69
N ARG A 67 -5.68 2.32 6.04
CA ARG A 67 -5.61 1.84 7.43
C ARG A 67 -4.17 1.49 7.73
N LEU A 68 -3.66 2.09 8.80
CA LEU A 68 -2.28 1.90 9.26
C LEU A 68 -2.28 0.92 10.43
N TYR A 69 -1.31 0.03 10.46
CA TYR A 69 -1.12 -0.97 11.51
C TYR A 69 0.32 -0.89 12.01
N GLY A 70 0.51 -1.02 13.33
CA GLY A 70 1.84 -0.89 13.93
C GLY A 70 2.45 0.49 13.68
N THR A 71 1.62 1.54 13.69
CA THR A 71 2.14 2.90 13.85
C THR A 71 2.72 2.95 15.26
N GLY A 72 4.05 2.89 15.37
CA GLY A 72 4.71 2.99 16.66
C GLY A 72 4.20 4.22 17.40
N PHE A 73 3.74 4.01 18.64
CA PHE A 73 3.69 5.07 19.65
C PHE A 73 5.12 5.53 19.88
N ASN A 74 5.57 6.52 19.09
CA ASN A 74 6.81 7.22 19.38
C ASN A 74 6.43 8.43 20.24
N HIS A 75 6.68 8.28 21.54
CA HIS A 75 6.56 9.31 22.57
C HIS A 75 7.70 10.33 22.47
#